data_AF-A0A7S3CYD9-F1
#
_entry.id   AF-A0A7S3CYD9-F1
#
_cell.length_a   1.000
_cell.length_b   1.000
_cell.length_c   1.000
_cell.angle_alpha   90.00
_cell.angle_beta   90.00
_cell.angle_gamma   90.00
#
_symmetry.space_group_name_H-M   'P 1'
#
loop_
_entity.id
_entity.type
_entity.pdbx_description
1 polymer ?
#
loop_
_entity_poly.entity_id
_entity_poly.type
_entity_poly.pdbx_seq_one_letter_code
_entity_poly.pdbx_strand_id
1 'polypeptide(L)'
;MNFHLQAAGSKRVVENFSSCLQDCVCWCQLCTHIMVDFPADDVLALNDFTARSAKFLKLLKGRGLTVPLLPEHVAKGIPEMNLLLAIELFRVSPGLKTSMDQVKVSLDGAWDHLIAFESMVEAEERKTYKLMAQGELGDDIGPLPGWSDEFHQMQIMLNHVQGQLQEKRQSASQMATICSKLQQQVSDLGVSIVEQRVKGETVSVFDTRSLRERKKFTKLFRERIQDLLSKESDPDGEHHKCETILERYVDLLQQTYRYYGTLDGGLTISMKEFWKFAKDCKLASKSLPLAAIDVIFVRSNWKSSEGSGDIHNPERELIPGEFSESLLRISSAKYDGSARTLSQKLQTLIDMNILKFAGRADPNKWRRDFARPEIDSVFKEYYDDLWKVFYCYSDGPCRSKSAKRHTGTMVVEEFMNLCKDAKLLEGSFSSVKIYSIFANVQQDEGVSEAEIGAADSEMIFPEFLEGLAVVAVFKIPDPYLPLEQRLTTFLKTMLLPPMEPRISHLRVTRDYQVTQNSSGKGFPSSAKGKKSMRP
;
A
#
# COMPACT_ATOMS: atom_id res chain seq x y z
N MET A 1 -6.72 8.28 9.61
CA MET A 1 -6.94 7.01 10.35
C MET A 1 -5.67 6.47 10.98
N ASN A 2 -4.66 6.02 10.21
CA ASN A 2 -3.43 5.41 10.76
C ASN A 2 -2.69 6.29 11.78
N PHE A 3 -2.67 7.61 11.60
CA PHE A 3 -2.16 8.55 12.60
C PHE A 3 -2.75 8.34 14.00
N HIS A 4 -4.09 8.24 14.11
CA HIS A 4 -4.77 8.01 15.38
C HIS A 4 -4.60 6.59 15.91
N LEU A 5 -4.56 5.60 15.02
CA LEU A 5 -4.32 4.21 15.41
C LEU A 5 -2.93 4.03 16.01
N GLN A 6 -1.92 4.65 15.41
CA GLN A 6 -0.55 4.66 15.93
C GLN A 6 -0.48 5.40 17.27
N ALA A 7 -1.14 6.56 17.40
CA ALA A 7 -1.24 7.28 18.67
C ALA A 7 -1.99 6.49 19.76
N ALA A 8 -2.91 5.59 19.37
CA ALA A 8 -3.60 4.65 20.25
C ALA A 8 -2.78 3.39 20.58
N GLY A 9 -1.54 3.28 20.11
CA GLY A 9 -0.68 2.11 20.33
C GLY A 9 -1.07 0.88 19.50
N SER A 10 -1.87 1.04 18.44
CA SER A 10 -2.21 -0.06 17.55
C SER A 10 -0.99 -0.51 16.75
N LYS A 11 -0.79 -1.83 16.68
CA LYS A 11 0.21 -2.46 15.80
C LYS A 11 -0.29 -2.69 14.38
N ARG A 12 -1.59 -2.49 14.13
CA ARG A 12 -2.20 -2.69 12.82
C ARG A 12 -2.09 -1.43 11.99
N VAL A 13 -1.71 -1.59 10.73
CA VAL A 13 -1.77 -0.54 9.71
C VAL A 13 -2.99 -0.80 8.84
N VAL A 14 -3.86 0.20 8.69
CA VAL A 14 -5.00 0.12 7.78
C VAL A 14 -4.53 0.52 6.39
N GLU A 15 -4.43 -0.45 5.50
CA GLU A 15 -4.00 -0.26 4.11
C GLU A 15 -5.16 -0.21 3.13
N ASN A 16 -6.31 -0.77 3.50
CA ASN A 16 -7.54 -0.74 2.71
C ASN A 16 -8.79 -0.54 3.58
N PHE A 17 -9.91 -0.16 2.96
CA PHE A 17 -11.20 -0.03 3.65
C PHE A 17 -12.03 -1.34 3.63
N SER A 18 -11.43 -2.48 3.28
CA SER A 18 -12.11 -3.78 3.25
C SER A 18 -11.65 -4.69 4.38
N SER A 19 -10.70 -5.58 4.10
CA SER A 19 -10.24 -6.63 5.00
C SER A 19 -9.62 -6.07 6.28
N CYS A 20 -8.97 -4.91 6.23
CA CYS A 20 -8.37 -4.29 7.42
C CYS A 20 -9.40 -3.83 8.46
N LEU A 21 -10.67 -3.69 8.09
CA LEU A 21 -11.72 -3.07 8.90
C LEU A 21 -12.90 -3.99 9.21
N GLN A 22 -12.96 -5.16 8.59
CA GLN A 22 -14.10 -6.08 8.67
C GLN A 22 -14.38 -6.63 10.07
N ASP A 23 -13.34 -6.75 10.91
CA ASP A 23 -13.45 -7.29 12.27
C ASP A 23 -13.73 -6.20 13.32
N CYS A 24 -13.95 -4.95 12.91
CA CYS A 24 -14.15 -3.78 13.77
C CYS A 24 -13.05 -3.49 14.80
N VAL A 25 -11.89 -4.18 14.81
CA VAL A 25 -10.84 -3.95 15.81
C VAL A 25 -10.23 -2.57 15.62
N CYS A 26 -9.80 -2.26 14.40
CA CYS A 26 -9.26 -0.95 14.05
C CYS A 26 -10.30 0.16 14.28
N TRP A 27 -11.58 -0.13 14.01
CA TRP A 27 -12.67 0.81 14.28
C TRP A 27 -12.82 1.12 15.77
N CYS A 28 -12.82 0.10 16.62
CA CYS A 28 -12.95 0.27 18.07
C CYS A 28 -11.74 1.01 18.65
N GLN A 29 -10.52 0.64 18.27
CA GLN A 29 -9.30 1.33 18.71
C GLN A 29 -9.30 2.81 18.29
N LEU A 30 -9.70 3.09 17.05
CA LEU A 30 -9.83 4.44 16.56
C LEU A 30 -10.85 5.24 17.39
N CYS A 31 -12.05 4.68 17.61
CA CYS A 31 -13.11 5.34 18.36
C CYS A 31 -12.73 5.57 19.82
N THR A 32 -12.09 4.61 20.50
CA THR A 32 -11.57 4.79 21.86
C THR A 32 -10.55 5.93 21.96
N HIS A 33 -9.78 6.18 20.89
CA HIS A 33 -8.82 7.27 20.89
C HIS A 33 -9.44 8.64 20.58
N ILE A 34 -10.38 8.71 19.63
CA ILE A 34 -10.94 10.00 19.16
C ILE A 34 -12.27 10.37 19.80
N MET A 35 -12.94 9.44 20.50
CA MET A 35 -14.20 9.66 21.21
C MET A 35 -14.04 9.33 22.68
N VAL A 36 -14.51 10.24 23.53
CA VAL A 36 -14.53 10.05 24.99
C VAL A 36 -15.49 8.89 25.33
N ASP A 37 -15.04 8.01 26.24
CA ASP A 37 -15.80 6.89 26.79
C ASP A 37 -16.44 5.95 25.75
N PHE A 38 -15.70 5.61 24.69
CA PHE A 38 -16.17 4.61 23.73
C PHE A 38 -15.97 3.18 24.29
N PRO A 39 -17.05 2.38 24.49
CA PRO A 39 -16.96 1.08 25.14
C PRO A 39 -16.52 -0.01 24.14
N ALA A 40 -15.23 -0.01 23.79
CA ALA A 40 -14.67 -0.92 22.80
C ALA A 40 -14.72 -2.40 23.24
N ASP A 41 -14.40 -2.69 24.50
CA ASP A 41 -14.35 -4.07 25.03
C ASP A 41 -15.69 -4.79 24.85
N ASP A 42 -16.76 -4.03 25.06
CA ASP A 42 -18.14 -4.43 24.88
C ASP A 42 -18.47 -4.89 23.45
N VAL A 43 -17.88 -4.23 22.45
CA VAL A 43 -18.00 -4.58 21.04
C VAL A 43 -17.12 -5.78 20.73
N LEU A 44 -15.86 -5.76 21.17
CA LEU A 44 -14.84 -6.76 20.85
C LEU A 44 -15.08 -8.12 21.53
N ALA A 45 -15.84 -8.16 22.63
CA ALA A 45 -16.26 -9.39 23.28
C ALA A 45 -17.17 -10.28 22.41
N LEU A 46 -17.77 -9.73 21.35
CA LEU A 46 -18.58 -10.49 20.40
C LEU A 46 -17.69 -11.21 19.38
N ASN A 47 -17.87 -12.53 19.24
CA ASN A 47 -17.08 -13.36 18.32
C ASN A 47 -17.50 -13.25 16.84
N ASP A 48 -18.78 -12.94 16.58
CA ASP A 48 -19.31 -12.81 15.22
C ASP A 48 -19.13 -11.37 14.68
N PHE A 49 -18.58 -11.23 13.47
CA PHE A 49 -18.29 -9.92 12.87
C PHE A 49 -19.56 -9.11 12.57
N THR A 50 -20.66 -9.77 12.22
CA THR A 50 -21.94 -9.10 11.95
C THR A 50 -22.54 -8.54 13.24
N ALA A 51 -22.54 -9.33 14.31
CA ALA A 51 -22.98 -8.91 15.63
C ALA A 51 -22.11 -7.79 16.19
N ARG A 52 -20.78 -7.89 16.01
CA ARG A 52 -19.82 -6.84 16.38
C ARG A 52 -20.07 -5.54 15.63
N SER A 53 -20.23 -5.62 14.31
CA SER A 53 -20.58 -4.48 13.44
C SER A 53 -21.91 -3.85 13.84
N ALA A 54 -22.92 -4.65 14.19
CA ALA A 54 -24.21 -4.15 14.64
C ALA A 54 -24.11 -3.39 15.96
N LYS A 55 -23.39 -3.93 16.95
CA LYS A 55 -23.16 -3.25 18.23
C LYS A 55 -22.35 -1.97 18.05
N PHE A 56 -21.30 -2.02 17.24
CA PHE A 56 -20.47 -0.88 16.88
C PHE A 56 -21.29 0.26 16.25
N LEU A 57 -22.06 -0.03 15.19
CA LEU A 57 -22.89 0.97 14.51
C LEU A 57 -23.99 1.53 15.44
N LYS A 58 -24.55 0.71 16.34
CA LYS A 58 -25.52 1.18 17.35
C LYS A 58 -24.89 2.22 18.29
N LEU A 59 -23.66 1.99 18.74
CA LEU A 59 -22.93 2.93 19.61
C LEU A 59 -22.57 4.24 18.90
N LEU A 60 -22.25 4.17 17.61
CA LEU A 60 -21.97 5.36 16.80
C LEU A 60 -23.23 6.18 16.49
N LYS A 61 -24.37 5.53 16.23
CA LYS A 61 -25.66 6.23 16.07
C LYS A 61 -26.01 7.05 17.31
N GLY A 62 -25.78 6.51 18.50
CA GLY A 62 -25.93 7.24 19.77
C GLY A 62 -25.00 8.45 19.93
N ARG A 63 -23.97 8.56 19.08
CA ARG A 63 -22.97 9.65 19.07
C ARG A 63 -23.11 10.57 17.86
N GLY A 64 -24.26 10.54 17.17
CA GLY A 64 -24.58 11.48 16.08
C GLY A 64 -24.15 11.04 14.69
N LEU A 65 -23.72 9.78 14.51
CA LEU A 65 -23.44 9.22 13.19
C LEU A 65 -24.77 8.94 12.44
N THR A 66 -25.02 9.61 11.32
CA THR A 66 -26.31 9.53 10.61
C THR A 66 -26.30 8.67 9.35
N VAL A 67 -25.15 8.09 8.97
CA VAL A 67 -25.05 7.30 7.72
C VAL A 67 -25.93 6.04 7.79
N PRO A 68 -26.73 5.74 6.75
CA PRO A 68 -27.53 4.51 6.67
C PRO A 68 -26.64 3.29 6.35
N LEU A 69 -25.80 2.89 7.31
CA LEU A 69 -24.96 1.70 7.22
C LEU A 69 -25.66 0.49 7.83
N LEU A 70 -25.60 -0.63 7.10
CA LEU A 70 -26.01 -1.94 7.60
C LEU A 70 -24.81 -2.66 8.24
N PRO A 71 -25.01 -3.49 9.28
CA PRO A 71 -23.94 -4.27 9.88
C PRO A 71 -23.19 -5.14 8.86
N GLU A 72 -23.88 -5.70 7.86
CA GLU A 72 -23.25 -6.53 6.83
C GLU A 72 -22.26 -5.74 5.98
N HIS A 73 -22.44 -4.43 5.83
CA HIS A 73 -21.52 -3.61 5.04
C HIS A 73 -20.13 -3.55 5.67
N VAL A 74 -20.08 -3.40 6.99
CA VAL A 74 -18.83 -3.36 7.76
C VAL A 74 -18.26 -4.77 7.86
N ALA A 75 -19.08 -5.75 8.25
CA ALA A 75 -18.65 -7.13 8.48
C ALA A 75 -18.13 -7.84 7.22
N LYS A 76 -18.65 -7.49 6.03
CA LYS A 76 -18.14 -8.01 4.74
C LYS A 76 -16.99 -7.20 4.17
N GLY A 77 -16.57 -6.12 4.84
CA GLY A 77 -15.50 -5.26 4.34
C GLY A 77 -15.85 -4.56 3.03
N ILE A 78 -17.08 -4.07 2.84
CA ILE A 78 -17.45 -3.35 1.61
C ILE A 78 -16.68 -2.02 1.59
N PRO A 79 -15.69 -1.83 0.69
CA PRO A 79 -14.73 -0.73 0.76
C PRO A 79 -15.40 0.65 0.81
N GLU A 80 -16.40 0.87 -0.04
CA GLU A 80 -17.06 2.15 -0.19
C GLU A 80 -17.88 2.51 1.06
N MET A 81 -18.47 1.50 1.70
CA MET A 81 -19.28 1.70 2.91
C MET A 81 -18.40 2.00 4.12
N ASN A 82 -17.27 1.29 4.25
CA ASN A 82 -16.29 1.56 5.29
C ASN A 82 -15.58 2.90 5.08
N LEU A 83 -15.34 3.31 3.83
CA LEU A 83 -14.83 4.65 3.55
C LEU A 83 -15.86 5.72 3.97
N LEU A 84 -17.13 5.54 3.62
CA LEU A 84 -18.20 6.45 4.02
C LEU A 84 -18.34 6.54 5.55
N LEU A 85 -18.22 5.40 6.24
CA LEU A 85 -18.15 5.35 7.70
C LEU A 85 -16.96 6.15 8.24
N ALA A 86 -15.77 6.02 7.62
CA ALA A 86 -14.58 6.77 8.02
C ALA A 86 -14.79 8.28 7.89
N ILE A 87 -15.32 8.70 6.74
CA ILE A 87 -15.61 10.10 6.42
C ILE A 87 -16.54 10.67 7.48
N GLU A 88 -17.65 9.97 7.76
CA GLU A 88 -18.61 10.45 8.75
C GLU A 88 -18.04 10.47 10.17
N LEU A 89 -17.25 9.46 10.53
CA LEU A 89 -16.59 9.41 11.82
C LEU A 89 -15.67 10.61 12.02
N PHE A 90 -14.85 10.96 11.03
CA PHE A 90 -13.96 12.13 11.10
C PHE A 90 -14.70 13.46 10.97
N ARG A 91 -15.88 13.48 10.34
CA ARG A 91 -16.78 14.64 10.35
C ARG A 91 -17.30 14.93 11.75
N VAL A 92 -17.73 13.90 12.48
CA VAL A 92 -18.31 14.03 13.83
C VAL A 92 -17.24 14.17 14.91
N SER A 93 -16.13 13.47 14.78
CA SER A 93 -15.06 13.43 15.78
C SER A 93 -13.69 13.33 15.09
N PRO A 94 -13.11 14.47 14.66
CA PRO A 94 -11.84 14.45 13.94
C PRO A 94 -10.67 13.96 14.79
N GLY A 95 -10.80 13.95 16.13
CA GLY A 95 -9.74 13.50 17.04
C GLY A 95 -8.49 14.39 17.08
N LEU A 96 -8.51 15.52 16.36
CA LEU A 96 -7.45 16.50 16.34
C LEU A 96 -7.70 17.50 17.46
N LYS A 97 -6.91 17.42 18.54
CA LYS A 97 -6.90 18.45 19.58
C LYS A 97 -6.37 19.75 18.95
N THR A 98 -7.20 20.78 18.86
CA THR A 98 -6.70 22.13 18.56
C THR A 98 -5.77 22.55 19.70
N SER A 99 -4.60 23.11 19.38
CA SER A 99 -3.46 23.18 20.30
C SER A 99 -3.67 23.98 21.60
N MET A 100 -4.85 24.59 21.81
CA MET A 100 -5.16 25.38 23.00
C MET A 100 -5.06 24.61 24.33
N ASP A 101 -5.41 23.31 24.36
CA ASP A 101 -5.30 22.52 25.59
C ASP A 101 -3.85 22.22 25.97
N GLN A 102 -2.94 22.13 25.00
CA GLN A 102 -1.50 21.99 25.25
C GLN A 102 -0.84 23.33 25.62
N VAL A 103 -1.40 24.45 25.16
CA VAL A 103 -0.96 25.80 25.55
C VAL A 103 -1.24 26.07 27.02
N LYS A 104 -2.39 25.62 27.56
CA LYS A 104 -2.70 25.74 29.00
C LYS A 104 -1.68 25.05 29.90
N VAL A 105 -1.38 23.77 29.62
CA VAL A 105 -0.45 22.96 30.44
C VAL A 105 0.99 23.52 30.44
N SER A 106 1.38 24.23 29.38
CA SER A 106 2.72 24.84 29.28
C SER A 106 2.83 26.21 29.94
N LEU A 107 1.70 26.85 30.28
CA LEU A 107 1.69 28.22 30.82
C LEU A 107 1.49 28.25 32.34
N ASP A 108 1.05 27.16 32.97
CA ASP A 108 0.76 27.15 34.42
C ASP A 108 1.97 27.59 35.27
N GLY A 109 3.20 27.19 34.91
CA GLY A 109 4.41 27.68 35.58
C GLY A 109 4.74 29.16 35.29
N ALA A 110 4.37 29.68 34.11
CA ALA A 110 4.57 31.10 33.77
C ALA A 110 3.52 32.00 34.44
N TRP A 111 2.30 31.50 34.66
CA TRP A 111 1.25 32.18 35.42
C TRP A 111 1.61 32.30 36.89
N ASP A 112 2.19 31.27 37.51
CA ASP A 112 2.67 31.33 38.89
C ASP A 112 3.75 32.42 39.09
N HIS A 113 4.65 32.59 38.11
CA HIS A 113 5.64 33.67 38.12
C HIS A 113 5.01 35.07 37.95
N LEU A 114 3.92 35.18 37.18
CA LEU A 114 3.20 36.44 36.97
C LEU A 114 2.41 36.86 38.23
N ILE A 115 1.77 35.90 38.89
CA ILE A 115 1.05 36.11 40.16
C ILE A 115 2.03 36.50 41.29
N ALA A 116 3.19 35.85 41.34
CA ALA A 116 4.26 36.21 42.28
C ALA A 116 4.76 37.65 42.05
N PHE A 117 4.84 38.09 40.80
CA PHE A 117 5.22 39.46 40.45
C PHE A 117 4.18 40.49 40.88
N GLU A 118 2.89 40.28 40.58
CA GLU A 118 1.81 41.17 41.03
C GLU A 118 1.83 41.31 42.56
N SER A 119 2.02 40.20 43.28
CA SER A 119 2.14 40.19 44.74
C SER A 119 3.34 40.99 45.26
N MET A 120 4.48 40.94 44.55
CA MET A 120 5.70 41.68 44.90
C MET A 120 5.53 43.19 44.68
N VAL A 121 4.94 43.59 43.55
CA VAL A 121 4.64 44.99 43.22
C VAL A 121 3.70 45.58 44.27
N GLU A 122 2.61 44.87 44.60
CA GLU A 122 1.66 45.32 45.62
C GLU A 122 2.30 45.44 47.02
N ALA A 123 3.24 44.56 47.37
CA ALA A 123 3.93 44.62 48.66
C ALA A 123 4.85 45.86 48.74
N GLU A 124 5.54 46.19 47.65
CA GLU A 124 6.42 47.37 47.64
C GLU A 124 5.63 48.68 47.49
N GLU A 125 4.54 48.72 46.72
CA GLU A 125 3.63 49.86 46.71
C GLU A 125 3.15 50.17 48.13
N ARG A 126 2.72 49.14 48.88
CA ARG A 126 2.33 49.29 50.29
C ARG A 126 3.46 49.82 51.17
N LYS A 127 4.70 49.40 50.94
CA LYS A 127 5.88 49.89 51.68
C LYS A 127 6.19 51.36 51.33
N THR A 128 6.09 51.72 50.06
CA THR A 128 6.27 53.08 49.57
C THR A 128 5.21 54.02 50.15
N TYR A 129 3.93 53.62 50.12
CA TYR A 129 2.85 54.38 50.76
C TYR A 129 3.04 54.52 52.27
N LYS A 130 3.55 53.50 52.96
CA LYS A 130 3.89 53.59 54.39
C LYS A 130 4.99 54.62 54.65
N LEU A 131 6.05 54.61 53.85
CA LEU A 131 7.17 55.54 54.01
C LEU A 131 6.76 56.99 53.68
N MET A 132 5.90 57.19 52.67
CA MET A 132 5.28 58.49 52.40
C MET A 132 4.41 58.95 53.57
N ALA A 133 3.58 58.07 54.12
CA ALA A 133 2.73 58.39 55.28
C ALA A 133 3.52 58.71 56.55
N GLN A 134 4.76 58.20 56.66
CA GLN A 134 5.69 58.48 57.75
C GLN A 134 6.49 59.78 57.53
N GLY A 135 6.33 60.45 56.39
CA GLY A 135 7.05 61.69 56.05
C GLY A 135 8.55 61.47 55.76
N GLU A 136 8.96 60.23 55.54
CA GLU A 136 10.36 59.85 55.28
C GLU A 136 10.74 59.97 53.79
N LEU A 137 9.75 60.10 52.89
CA LEU A 137 9.96 60.46 51.49
C LEU A 137 9.50 61.90 51.24
N GLY A 138 10.39 62.75 50.72
CA GLY A 138 10.04 64.08 50.20
C GLY A 138 9.36 63.99 48.82
N ASP A 139 8.73 65.09 48.39
CA ASP A 139 7.91 65.19 47.15
C ASP A 139 8.64 64.85 45.83
N ASP A 140 9.97 64.69 45.85
CA ASP A 140 10.78 64.44 44.67
C ASP A 140 11.32 62.99 44.69
N ILE A 141 10.48 62.06 44.24
CA ILE A 141 10.78 60.63 44.24
C ILE A 141 11.31 60.23 42.86
N GLY A 142 12.63 60.24 42.72
CA GLY A 142 13.30 59.49 41.64
C GLY A 142 13.14 57.97 41.87
N PRO A 143 13.22 57.14 40.82
CA PRO A 143 13.14 55.68 40.96
C PRO A 143 14.22 55.18 41.93
N LEU A 144 13.85 54.28 42.85
CA LEU A 144 14.73 53.72 43.88
C LEU A 144 16.00 53.11 43.24
N PRO A 145 17.21 53.43 43.74
CA PRO A 145 18.46 52.86 43.22
C PRO A 145 18.46 51.33 43.35
N GLY A 146 18.64 50.61 42.25
CA GLY A 146 18.61 49.14 42.18
C GLY A 146 17.39 48.55 41.44
N TRP A 147 16.32 49.34 41.27
CA TRP A 147 15.10 48.88 40.58
C TRP A 147 15.20 48.87 39.05
N SER A 148 16.09 49.67 38.46
CA SER A 148 16.22 49.75 37.00
C SER A 148 16.59 48.40 36.39
N ASP A 149 17.47 47.66 37.05
CA ASP A 149 18.07 46.46 36.48
C ASP A 149 17.17 45.25 36.67
N GLU A 150 16.55 45.08 37.83
CA GLU A 150 15.56 44.03 38.10
C GLU A 150 14.30 44.22 37.25
N PHE A 151 13.76 45.44 37.18
CA PHE A 151 12.61 45.76 36.33
C PHE A 151 12.94 45.54 34.85
N HIS A 152 14.14 45.90 34.41
CA HIS A 152 14.59 45.65 33.04
C HIS A 152 14.71 44.15 32.74
N GLN A 153 15.29 43.35 33.64
CA GLN A 153 15.35 41.89 33.47
C GLN A 153 13.96 41.26 33.42
N MET A 154 13.02 41.72 34.24
CA MET A 154 11.64 41.21 34.23
C MET A 154 10.88 41.63 32.98
N GLN A 155 11.08 42.86 32.48
CA GLN A 155 10.52 43.30 31.21
C GLN A 155 11.04 42.45 30.03
N ILE A 156 12.31 42.06 30.04
CA ILE A 156 12.89 41.11 29.07
C ILE A 156 12.18 39.76 29.16
N MET A 157 11.96 39.23 30.37
CA MET A 157 11.28 37.96 30.58
C MET A 157 9.81 38.01 30.12
N LEU A 158 9.09 39.10 30.42
CA LEU A 158 7.71 39.30 29.97
C LEU A 158 7.61 39.35 28.43
N ASN A 159 8.51 40.11 27.79
CA ASN A 159 8.58 40.18 26.33
C ASN A 159 8.89 38.79 25.71
N HIS A 160 9.76 38.00 26.36
CA HIS A 160 10.06 36.63 25.94
C HIS A 160 8.83 35.71 26.03
N VAL A 161 8.10 35.73 27.14
CA VAL A 161 6.87 34.95 27.33
C VAL A 161 5.78 35.39 26.35
N GLN A 162 5.61 36.69 26.12
CA GLN A 162 4.68 37.22 25.12
C GLN A 162 5.04 36.78 23.70
N GLY A 163 6.33 36.78 23.34
CA GLY A 163 6.82 36.24 22.07
C GLY A 163 6.48 34.77 21.88
N GLN A 164 6.76 33.94 22.89
CA GLN A 164 6.40 32.51 22.87
C GLN A 164 4.89 32.29 22.75
N LEU A 165 4.07 33.10 23.43
CA LEU A 165 2.62 33.03 23.36
C LEU A 165 2.12 33.38 21.94
N GLN A 166 2.70 34.40 21.32
CA GLN A 166 2.34 34.84 19.97
C GLN A 166 2.72 33.79 18.91
N GLU A 167 3.91 33.20 19.00
CA GLU A 167 4.34 32.09 18.13
C GLU A 167 3.41 30.87 18.28
N LYS A 168 3.06 30.48 19.52
CA LYS A 168 2.12 29.38 19.76
C LYS A 168 0.73 29.69 19.23
N ARG A 169 0.23 30.93 19.35
CA ARG A 169 -1.05 31.38 18.77
C ARG A 169 -1.03 31.31 17.24
N GLN A 170 0.07 31.71 16.59
CA GLN A 170 0.21 31.60 15.13
C GLN A 170 0.23 30.14 14.69
N SER A 171 0.99 29.28 15.38
CA SER A 171 1.01 27.83 15.11
C SER A 171 -0.37 27.19 15.29
N ALA A 172 -1.10 27.56 16.34
CA ALA A 172 -2.47 27.10 16.58
C ALA A 172 -3.43 27.52 15.46
N SER A 173 -3.32 28.77 14.99
CA SER A 173 -4.13 29.32 13.90
C SER A 173 -3.84 28.64 12.56
N GLN A 174 -2.57 28.39 12.25
CA GLN A 174 -2.16 27.64 11.07
C GLN A 174 -2.70 26.20 11.12
N MET A 175 -2.59 25.53 12.26
CA MET A 175 -3.13 24.19 12.44
C MET A 175 -4.65 24.15 12.30
N ALA A 176 -5.38 25.12 12.88
CA ALA A 176 -6.82 25.24 12.72
C ALA A 176 -7.22 25.40 11.24
N THR A 177 -6.46 26.18 10.48
CA THR A 177 -6.67 26.37 9.03
C THR A 177 -6.46 25.05 8.26
N ILE A 178 -5.39 24.31 8.58
CA ILE A 178 -5.12 23.00 7.95
C ILE A 178 -6.23 22.01 8.29
N CYS A 179 -6.66 21.94 9.56
CA CYS A 179 -7.75 21.07 10.00
C CYS A 179 -9.05 21.40 9.26
N SER A 180 -9.38 22.68 9.11
CA SER A 180 -10.58 23.11 8.38
C SER A 180 -10.53 22.71 6.90
N LYS A 181 -9.38 22.86 6.23
CA LYS A 181 -9.20 22.41 4.85
C LYS A 181 -9.35 20.91 4.70
N LEU A 182 -8.77 20.13 5.62
CA LEU A 182 -8.90 18.67 5.63
C LEU A 182 -10.35 18.24 5.85
N GLN A 183 -11.07 18.87 6.78
CA GLN A 183 -12.50 18.62 7.00
C GLN A 183 -13.32 18.89 5.75
N GLN A 184 -13.05 19.99 5.03
CA GLN A 184 -13.73 20.30 3.77
C GLN A 184 -13.45 19.23 2.71
N GLN A 185 -12.20 18.85 2.49
CA GLN A 185 -11.82 17.82 1.51
C GLN A 185 -12.47 16.46 1.81
N VAL A 186 -12.53 16.08 3.09
CA VAL A 186 -13.19 14.85 3.54
C VAL A 186 -14.70 14.91 3.30
N SER A 187 -15.32 16.06 3.55
CA SER A 187 -16.74 16.29 3.27
C SER A 187 -17.05 16.23 1.77
N ASP A 188 -16.25 16.89 0.93
CA ASP A 188 -16.43 16.93 -0.52
C ASP A 188 -16.30 15.53 -1.14
N LEU A 189 -15.33 14.74 -0.66
CA LEU A 189 -15.18 13.33 -1.04
C LEU A 189 -16.43 12.51 -0.67
N GLY A 190 -16.98 12.73 0.53
CA GLY A 190 -18.21 12.07 0.98
C GLY A 190 -19.40 12.36 0.07
N VAL A 191 -19.60 13.64 -0.29
CA VAL A 191 -20.65 14.06 -1.23
C VAL A 191 -20.48 13.40 -2.59
N SER A 192 -19.26 13.41 -3.14
CA SER A 192 -18.96 12.81 -4.43
C SER A 192 -19.28 11.31 -4.49
N ILE A 193 -18.93 10.56 -3.44
CA ILE A 193 -19.21 9.12 -3.35
C ILE A 193 -20.73 8.85 -3.31
N VAL A 194 -21.47 9.66 -2.55
CA VAL A 194 -22.94 9.53 -2.47
C VAL A 194 -23.59 9.86 -3.82
N GLU A 195 -23.15 10.94 -4.49
CA GLU A 195 -23.66 11.33 -5.80
C GLU A 195 -23.44 10.25 -6.88
N GLN A 196 -22.23 9.67 -6.94
CA GLN A 196 -21.92 8.59 -7.89
C GLN A 196 -22.81 7.37 -7.66
N ARG A 197 -23.10 7.03 -6.40
CA ARG A 197 -24.04 5.93 -6.08
C ARG A 197 -25.48 6.24 -6.44
N VAL A 198 -25.95 7.47 -6.25
CA VAL A 198 -27.29 7.88 -6.70
C VAL A 198 -27.42 7.70 -8.21
N LYS A 199 -26.33 7.91 -8.96
CA LYS A 199 -26.26 7.69 -10.41
C LYS A 199 -26.09 6.21 -10.82
N GLY A 200 -25.93 5.29 -9.87
CA GLY A 200 -25.70 3.86 -10.15
C GLY A 200 -24.28 3.56 -10.68
N GLU A 201 -23.36 4.51 -10.57
CA GLU A 201 -21.96 4.32 -10.97
C GLU A 201 -21.21 3.56 -9.88
N THR A 202 -20.39 2.58 -10.26
CA THR A 202 -19.51 1.88 -9.32
C THR A 202 -18.40 2.83 -8.88
N VAL A 203 -18.48 3.30 -7.63
CA VAL A 203 -17.42 4.06 -6.98
C VAL A 203 -16.25 3.12 -6.74
N SER A 204 -15.28 3.11 -7.66
CA SER A 204 -14.01 2.46 -7.38
C SER A 204 -13.23 3.36 -6.42
N VAL A 205 -13.22 2.98 -5.14
CA VAL A 205 -12.28 3.55 -4.16
C VAL A 205 -10.91 2.99 -4.52
N PHE A 206 -10.30 3.56 -5.56
CA PHE A 206 -8.93 3.20 -5.87
C PHE A 206 -8.05 3.66 -4.72
N ASP A 207 -7.32 2.72 -4.15
CA ASP A 207 -6.20 3.01 -3.27
C ASP A 207 -5.30 4.07 -3.95
N THR A 208 -4.95 5.13 -3.23
CA THR A 208 -4.00 6.15 -3.69
C THR A 208 -2.69 5.53 -4.21
N ARG A 209 -2.35 4.32 -3.74
CA ARG A 209 -1.27 3.48 -4.27
C ARG A 209 -1.60 2.90 -5.65
N SER A 210 -2.76 2.27 -5.82
CA SER A 210 -3.24 1.75 -7.11
C SER A 210 -3.34 2.85 -8.18
N LEU A 211 -3.82 4.04 -7.83
CA LEU A 211 -3.83 5.18 -8.76
C LEU A 211 -2.41 5.62 -9.17
N ARG A 212 -1.45 5.58 -8.24
CA ARG A 212 -0.05 5.90 -8.55
C ARG A 212 0.55 4.88 -9.50
N GLU A 213 0.29 3.59 -9.30
CA GLU A 213 0.78 2.53 -10.21
C GLU A 213 0.14 2.61 -11.59
N ARG A 214 -1.17 2.83 -11.68
CA ARG A 214 -1.85 3.00 -12.97
C ARG A 214 -1.27 4.17 -13.74
N LYS A 215 -1.01 5.31 -13.08
CA LYS A 215 -0.40 6.49 -13.69
C LYS A 215 0.98 6.24 -14.31
N LYS A 216 1.74 5.24 -13.83
CA LYS A 216 3.04 4.89 -14.42
C LYS A 216 2.94 4.36 -15.85
N PHE A 217 1.82 3.74 -16.20
CA PHE A 217 1.58 3.15 -17.53
C PHE A 217 0.76 4.06 -18.44
N THR A 218 0.05 5.04 -17.89
CA THR A 218 -0.89 5.86 -18.66
C THR A 218 -0.36 7.24 -19.00
N LYS A 219 0.60 7.76 -18.22
CA LYS A 219 1.15 9.10 -18.42
C LYS A 219 2.27 9.10 -19.46
N LEU A 220 2.15 9.98 -20.46
CA LEU A 220 3.15 10.18 -21.51
C LEU A 220 3.79 11.57 -21.37
N PHE A 221 5.11 11.63 -21.25
CA PHE A 221 5.83 12.91 -21.22
C PHE A 221 5.90 13.51 -22.62
N ARG A 222 5.24 14.66 -22.82
CA ARG A 222 5.11 15.32 -24.12
C ARG A 222 6.46 15.61 -24.77
N GLU A 223 7.44 16.02 -23.98
CA GLU A 223 8.80 16.35 -24.42
C GLU A 223 9.49 15.14 -25.05
N ARG A 224 9.23 13.94 -24.52
CA ARG A 224 9.85 12.70 -25.00
C ARG A 224 9.26 12.25 -26.32
N ILE A 225 7.99 12.55 -26.61
CA ILE A 225 7.29 12.11 -27.83
C ILE A 225 6.95 13.25 -28.79
N GLN A 226 7.54 14.43 -28.58
CA GLN A 226 7.31 15.63 -29.41
C GLN A 226 7.60 15.37 -30.90
N ASP A 227 8.54 14.49 -31.22
CA ASP A 227 8.89 14.09 -32.58
C ASP A 227 7.78 13.30 -33.29
N LEU A 228 6.93 12.61 -32.53
CA LEU A 228 5.76 11.91 -33.05
C LEU A 228 4.58 12.88 -33.19
N LEU A 229 4.36 13.71 -32.16
CA LEU A 229 3.23 14.63 -32.09
C LEU A 229 3.33 15.76 -33.11
N SER A 230 4.53 16.19 -33.49
CA SER A 230 4.73 17.25 -34.51
C SER A 230 4.21 16.88 -35.90
N LYS A 231 3.92 15.60 -36.14
CA LYS A 231 3.34 15.10 -37.40
C LYS A 231 1.81 15.14 -37.41
N GLU A 232 1.18 15.36 -36.26
CA GLU A 232 -0.28 15.36 -36.12
C GLU A 232 -0.85 16.77 -36.32
N SER A 233 -2.08 16.84 -36.84
CA SER A 233 -2.76 18.14 -37.05
C SER A 233 -3.16 18.81 -35.73
N ASP A 234 -3.46 18.02 -34.70
CA ASP A 234 -3.78 18.48 -33.34
C ASP A 234 -2.89 17.72 -32.32
N PRO A 235 -1.66 18.21 -32.08
CA PRO A 235 -0.70 17.53 -31.20
C PRO A 235 -1.22 17.33 -29.77
N ASP A 236 -1.94 18.31 -29.20
CA ASP A 236 -2.39 18.26 -27.81
C ASP A 236 -3.61 17.35 -27.65
N GLY A 237 -4.55 17.40 -28.59
CA GLY A 237 -5.67 16.46 -28.61
C GLY A 237 -5.22 15.02 -28.84
N GLU A 238 -4.23 14.79 -29.73
CA GLU A 238 -3.69 13.44 -29.95
C GLU A 238 -2.90 12.92 -28.75
N HIS A 239 -2.15 13.77 -28.05
CA HIS A 239 -1.48 13.40 -26.79
C HIS A 239 -2.49 12.89 -25.75
N HIS A 240 -3.56 13.65 -25.50
CA HIS A 240 -4.60 13.26 -24.55
C HIS A 240 -5.34 11.97 -24.95
N LYS A 241 -5.63 11.79 -26.24
CA LYS A 241 -6.25 10.55 -26.75
C LYS A 241 -5.34 9.33 -26.54
N CYS A 242 -4.03 9.48 -26.72
CA CYS A 242 -3.08 8.40 -26.46
C CYS A 242 -3.10 7.99 -24.97
N GLU A 243 -3.05 8.95 -24.05
CA GLU A 243 -3.15 8.66 -22.60
C GLU A 243 -4.48 7.99 -22.25
N THR A 244 -5.59 8.45 -22.84
CA THR A 244 -6.93 7.86 -22.65
C THR A 244 -6.97 6.39 -23.11
N ILE A 245 -6.31 6.07 -24.23
CA ILE A 245 -6.20 4.69 -24.72
C ILE A 245 -5.36 3.86 -23.74
N LEU A 246 -4.20 4.35 -23.30
CA LEU A 246 -3.38 3.64 -22.33
C LEU A 246 -4.15 3.37 -21.03
N GLU A 247 -4.96 4.33 -20.56
CA GLU A 247 -5.81 4.18 -19.37
C GLU A 247 -6.88 3.10 -19.56
N ARG A 248 -7.48 3.00 -20.76
CA ARG A 248 -8.41 1.92 -21.08
C ARG A 248 -7.77 0.53 -21.02
N TYR A 249 -6.50 0.40 -21.39
CA TYR A 249 -5.79 -0.88 -21.47
C TYR A 249 -4.80 -1.12 -20.32
N VAL A 250 -4.82 -0.30 -19.27
CA VAL A 250 -3.77 -0.30 -18.25
C VAL A 250 -3.57 -1.66 -17.59
N ASP A 251 -4.64 -2.42 -17.34
CA ASP A 251 -4.52 -3.75 -16.71
C ASP A 251 -3.81 -4.76 -17.64
N LEU A 252 -4.12 -4.73 -18.94
CA LEU A 252 -3.44 -5.53 -19.97
C LEU A 252 -1.96 -5.13 -20.08
N LEU A 253 -1.68 -3.83 -20.06
CA LEU A 253 -0.32 -3.30 -20.17
C LEU A 253 0.52 -3.68 -18.95
N GLN A 254 -0.04 -3.56 -17.75
CA GLN A 254 0.58 -4.01 -16.50
C GLN A 254 0.87 -5.52 -16.55
N GLN A 255 -0.11 -6.34 -16.94
CA GLN A 255 0.07 -7.78 -17.04
C GLN A 255 1.13 -8.17 -18.06
N THR A 256 1.11 -7.50 -19.23
CA THR A 256 2.09 -7.72 -20.29
C THR A 256 3.49 -7.37 -19.80
N TYR A 257 3.64 -6.18 -19.21
CA TYR A 257 4.91 -5.71 -18.69
C TYR A 257 5.50 -6.67 -17.65
N ARG A 258 4.68 -7.07 -16.66
CA ARG A 258 5.05 -8.03 -15.62
C ARG A 258 5.47 -9.37 -16.19
N TYR A 259 4.72 -9.91 -17.15
CA TYR A 259 5.04 -11.19 -17.76
C TYR A 259 6.42 -11.19 -18.42
N TYR A 260 6.78 -10.11 -19.15
CA TYR A 260 8.06 -10.06 -19.86
C TYR A 260 9.22 -9.63 -18.98
N GLY A 261 9.02 -8.74 -17.99
CA GLY A 261 10.10 -8.28 -17.09
C GLY A 261 10.53 -9.32 -16.05
N THR A 262 9.72 -10.36 -15.81
CA THR A 262 10.01 -11.42 -14.83
C THR A 262 10.64 -12.67 -15.45
N LEU A 263 10.90 -12.69 -16.76
CA LEU A 263 11.38 -13.88 -17.45
C LEU A 263 12.78 -14.27 -16.99
N ASP A 264 13.65 -13.29 -16.75
CA ASP A 264 14.98 -13.50 -16.21
C ASP A 264 15.08 -13.13 -14.71
N GLY A 265 13.94 -12.96 -14.01
CA GLY A 265 13.86 -12.69 -12.57
C GLY A 265 13.95 -11.20 -12.19
N GLY A 266 13.85 -10.29 -13.15
CA GLY A 266 13.78 -8.84 -12.94
C GLY A 266 12.37 -8.32 -12.65
N LEU A 267 12.28 -7.00 -12.48
CA LEU A 267 11.01 -6.25 -12.40
C LEU A 267 10.87 -5.24 -13.54
N THR A 268 11.96 -4.96 -14.24
CA THR A 268 12.08 -4.10 -15.42
C THR A 268 12.26 -4.95 -16.67
N ILE A 269 12.11 -4.36 -17.87
CA ILE A 269 12.25 -5.11 -19.12
C ILE A 269 13.61 -4.82 -19.75
N SER A 270 14.47 -5.83 -19.76
CA SER A 270 15.73 -5.81 -20.51
C SER A 270 15.50 -5.81 -22.03
N MET A 271 16.52 -5.46 -22.82
CA MET A 271 16.44 -5.53 -24.28
C MET A 271 16.08 -6.94 -24.78
N LYS A 272 16.62 -7.98 -24.14
CA LYS A 272 16.36 -9.39 -24.48
C LYS A 272 14.89 -9.76 -24.25
N GLU A 273 14.33 -9.32 -23.13
CA GLU A 273 12.91 -9.53 -22.80
C GLU A 273 12.00 -8.72 -23.72
N PHE A 274 12.39 -7.48 -24.06
CA PHE A 274 11.67 -6.65 -25.02
C PHE A 274 11.65 -7.27 -26.42
N TRP A 275 12.75 -7.89 -26.85
CA TRP A 275 12.79 -8.69 -28.07
C TRP A 275 11.85 -9.87 -28.05
N LYS A 276 11.80 -10.57 -26.91
CA LYS A 276 10.87 -11.69 -26.74
C LYS A 276 9.42 -11.20 -26.82
N PHE A 277 9.09 -10.10 -26.14
CA PHE A 277 7.80 -9.42 -26.27
C PHE A 277 7.49 -9.07 -27.74
N ALA A 278 8.41 -8.43 -28.44
CA ALA A 278 8.21 -8.03 -29.83
C ALA A 278 7.97 -9.22 -30.77
N LYS A 279 8.66 -10.35 -30.54
CA LYS A 279 8.48 -11.58 -31.31
C LYS A 279 7.15 -12.26 -30.98
N ASP A 280 6.88 -12.47 -29.70
CA ASP A 280 5.67 -13.14 -29.21
C ASP A 280 4.42 -12.37 -29.68
N CYS A 281 4.45 -11.03 -29.61
CA CYS A 281 3.36 -10.15 -30.05
C CYS A 281 3.31 -9.89 -31.56
N LYS A 282 4.23 -10.47 -32.35
CA LYS A 282 4.33 -10.27 -33.81
C LYS A 282 4.44 -8.78 -34.21
N LEU A 283 5.22 -8.02 -33.44
CA LEU A 283 5.42 -6.59 -33.66
C LEU A 283 6.33 -6.32 -34.85
N ALA A 284 7.33 -7.18 -35.08
CA ALA A 284 8.19 -7.07 -36.25
C ALA A 284 7.40 -7.31 -37.55
N SER A 285 7.67 -6.50 -38.57
CA SER A 285 7.11 -6.62 -39.92
C SER A 285 8.11 -6.12 -40.96
N LYS A 286 7.79 -6.29 -42.25
CA LYS A 286 8.64 -5.71 -43.32
C LYS A 286 8.84 -4.19 -43.16
N SER A 287 7.83 -3.49 -42.66
CA SER A 287 7.88 -2.06 -42.34
C SER A 287 8.57 -1.72 -41.01
N LEU A 288 8.71 -2.70 -40.11
CA LEU A 288 9.32 -2.51 -38.79
C LEU A 288 10.26 -3.69 -38.48
N PRO A 289 11.50 -3.67 -38.99
CA PRO A 289 12.47 -4.73 -38.73
C PRO A 289 12.91 -4.70 -37.25
N LEU A 290 13.45 -5.82 -36.75
CA LEU A 290 13.94 -5.92 -35.36
C LEU A 290 14.98 -4.83 -35.04
N ALA A 291 15.87 -4.49 -35.98
CA ALA A 291 16.83 -3.41 -35.78
C ALA A 291 16.16 -2.04 -35.50
N ALA A 292 14.98 -1.78 -36.07
CA ALA A 292 14.22 -0.57 -35.75
C ALA A 292 13.59 -0.64 -34.35
N ILE A 293 13.25 -1.84 -33.88
CA ILE A 293 12.78 -2.07 -32.51
C ILE A 293 13.92 -1.80 -31.50
N ASP A 294 15.16 -2.13 -31.84
CA ASP A 294 16.34 -1.82 -31.01
C ASP A 294 16.49 -0.31 -30.80
N VAL A 295 16.39 0.44 -31.90
CA VAL A 295 16.45 1.90 -31.87
C VAL A 295 15.32 2.47 -31.03
N ILE A 296 14.11 1.90 -31.13
CA ILE A 296 12.98 2.32 -30.30
C ILE A 296 13.24 2.06 -28.82
N PHE A 297 13.76 0.87 -28.46
CA PHE A 297 14.10 0.56 -27.06
C PHE A 297 15.10 1.58 -26.51
N VAL A 298 16.21 1.81 -27.21
CA VAL A 298 17.24 2.76 -26.78
C VAL A 298 16.67 4.18 -26.65
N ARG A 299 15.82 4.59 -27.59
CA ARG A 299 15.20 5.92 -27.58
C ARG A 299 14.19 6.08 -26.45
N SER A 300 13.43 5.03 -26.13
CA SER A 300 12.49 5.01 -25.01
C SER A 300 13.19 4.86 -23.66
N ASN A 301 14.46 4.50 -23.63
CA ASN A 301 15.28 4.49 -22.42
C ASN A 301 16.18 5.75 -22.29
N TRP A 302 16.08 6.70 -23.22
CA TRP A 302 16.98 7.84 -23.30
C TRP A 302 16.63 8.94 -22.28
N LYS A 303 17.62 9.40 -21.50
CA LYS A 303 17.48 10.51 -20.55
C LYS A 303 17.97 11.84 -21.13
N SER A 304 17.26 12.92 -20.79
CA SER A 304 17.51 14.28 -21.30
C SER A 304 18.61 15.09 -20.59
N SER A 305 19.40 14.52 -19.67
CA SER A 305 20.55 15.26 -19.12
C SER A 305 21.69 14.34 -18.64
N GLU A 306 22.86 14.56 -19.25
CA GLU A 306 24.16 14.15 -18.72
C GLU A 306 24.34 14.82 -17.34
N GLY A 307 24.39 14.02 -16.26
CA GLY A 307 24.66 14.51 -14.91
C GLY A 307 23.76 13.95 -13.80
N SER A 308 22.65 13.29 -14.13
CA SER A 308 21.89 12.49 -13.16
C SER A 308 21.95 11.02 -13.55
N GLY A 309 23.02 10.34 -13.13
CA GLY A 309 22.99 8.88 -13.10
C GLY A 309 21.78 8.48 -12.27
N ASP A 310 20.81 7.78 -12.87
CA ASP A 310 19.80 7.15 -12.04
C ASP A 310 20.52 6.07 -11.27
N ILE A 311 20.71 6.31 -9.98
CA ILE A 311 21.22 5.29 -9.07
C ILE A 311 20.27 4.06 -9.11
N HIS A 312 19.03 4.24 -9.58
CA HIS A 312 17.96 3.23 -9.57
C HIS A 312 17.71 2.49 -10.90
N ASN A 313 18.41 2.80 -12.01
CA ASN A 313 18.31 2.03 -13.27
C ASN A 313 19.65 1.96 -14.03
N PRO A 314 20.68 1.31 -13.45
CA PRO A 314 22.02 1.23 -14.04
C PRO A 314 22.07 0.41 -15.34
N GLU A 315 21.16 -0.55 -15.51
CA GLU A 315 21.16 -1.52 -16.62
C GLU A 315 20.41 -1.03 -17.88
N ARG A 316 19.84 0.20 -17.85
CA ARG A 316 19.07 0.77 -18.97
C ARG A 316 17.91 -0.13 -19.41
N GLU A 317 17.20 -0.68 -18.44
CA GLU A 317 16.00 -1.48 -18.67
C GLU A 317 14.75 -0.59 -18.71
N LEU A 318 13.72 -0.99 -19.45
CA LEU A 318 12.50 -0.19 -19.57
C LEU A 318 11.69 -0.25 -18.28
N ILE A 319 11.43 0.91 -17.69
CA ILE A 319 10.41 1.10 -16.64
C ILE A 319 9.00 1.21 -17.27
N PRO A 320 7.89 1.14 -16.50
CA PRO A 320 6.53 1.14 -17.02
C PRO A 320 6.16 2.27 -17.99
N GLY A 321 6.60 3.50 -17.70
CA GLY A 321 6.33 4.66 -18.55
C GLY A 321 7.10 4.58 -19.87
N GLU A 322 8.32 4.07 -19.82
CA GLU A 322 9.17 3.87 -21.00
C GLU A 322 8.69 2.71 -21.86
N PHE A 323 8.19 1.64 -21.24
CA PHE A 323 7.49 0.58 -21.93
C PHE A 323 6.28 1.15 -22.69
N SER A 324 5.44 1.95 -22.03
CA SER A 324 4.26 2.56 -22.65
C SER A 324 4.63 3.52 -23.79
N GLU A 325 5.69 4.32 -23.62
CA GLU A 325 6.26 5.15 -24.70
C GLU A 325 6.76 4.29 -25.88
N SER A 326 7.44 3.18 -25.59
CA SER A 326 7.96 2.29 -26.63
C SER A 326 6.84 1.69 -27.48
N LEU A 327 5.67 1.38 -26.88
CA LEU A 327 4.49 0.93 -27.62
C LEU A 327 3.97 2.01 -28.57
N LEU A 328 3.95 3.27 -28.12
CA LEU A 328 3.56 4.40 -28.96
C LEU A 328 4.51 4.55 -30.16
N ARG A 329 5.83 4.48 -29.92
CA ARG A 329 6.84 4.52 -30.98
C ARG A 329 6.74 3.35 -31.95
N ILE A 330 6.55 2.13 -31.44
CA ILE A 330 6.31 0.94 -32.26
C ILE A 330 5.07 1.14 -33.11
N SER A 331 3.97 1.66 -32.55
CA SER A 331 2.73 1.87 -33.28
C SER A 331 2.92 2.87 -34.43
N SER A 332 3.64 3.96 -34.18
CA SER A 332 3.94 5.00 -35.17
C SER A 332 4.77 4.43 -36.32
N ALA A 333 5.86 3.70 -36.01
CA ALA A 333 6.75 3.14 -37.00
C ALA A 333 6.13 1.95 -37.77
N LYS A 334 5.38 1.07 -37.09
CA LYS A 334 4.74 -0.10 -37.71
C LYS A 334 3.71 0.30 -38.77
N TYR A 335 2.97 1.36 -38.49
CA TYR A 335 1.89 1.89 -39.33
C TYR A 335 2.29 3.19 -40.02
N ASP A 336 3.59 3.40 -40.24
CA ASP A 336 4.09 4.56 -40.97
C ASP A 336 3.52 4.58 -42.40
N GLY A 337 3.21 5.78 -42.89
CA GLY A 337 2.52 5.98 -44.17
C GLY A 337 1.02 5.64 -44.19
N SER A 338 0.43 5.16 -43.09
CA SER A 338 -1.03 5.04 -42.98
C SER A 338 -1.69 6.38 -42.68
N ALA A 339 -2.90 6.60 -43.19
CA ALA A 339 -3.72 7.79 -42.93
C ALA A 339 -4.30 7.85 -41.49
N ARG A 340 -3.86 6.96 -40.60
CA ARG A 340 -4.30 6.90 -39.21
C ARG A 340 -3.56 7.93 -38.36
N THR A 341 -4.26 8.51 -37.39
CA THR A 341 -3.63 9.34 -36.36
C THR A 341 -2.79 8.49 -35.41
N LEU A 342 -1.89 9.11 -34.64
CA LEU A 342 -1.06 8.42 -33.65
C LEU A 342 -1.89 7.59 -32.65
N SER A 343 -2.98 8.15 -32.12
CA SER A 343 -3.88 7.44 -31.19
C SER A 343 -4.52 6.20 -31.85
N GLN A 344 -4.96 6.31 -33.10
CA GLN A 344 -5.51 5.18 -33.86
C GLN A 344 -4.47 4.09 -34.13
N LYS A 345 -3.21 4.48 -34.40
CA LYS A 345 -2.10 3.53 -34.56
C LYS A 345 -1.82 2.78 -33.26
N LEU A 346 -1.78 3.47 -32.13
CA LEU A 346 -1.60 2.86 -30.80
C LEU A 346 -2.73 1.87 -30.50
N GLN A 347 -3.99 2.29 -30.65
CA GLN A 347 -5.17 1.45 -30.46
C GLN A 347 -5.09 0.18 -31.32
N THR A 348 -4.74 0.32 -32.60
CA THR A 348 -4.60 -0.81 -33.53
C THR A 348 -3.50 -1.76 -33.10
N LEU A 349 -2.35 -1.26 -32.63
CA LEU A 349 -1.26 -2.09 -32.12
C LEU A 349 -1.72 -2.91 -30.91
N ILE A 350 -2.41 -2.29 -29.96
CA ILE A 350 -2.88 -2.97 -28.75
C ILE A 350 -3.89 -4.05 -29.13
N ASP A 351 -4.93 -3.73 -29.90
CA ASP A 351 -6.00 -4.68 -30.24
C ASP A 351 -5.56 -5.85 -31.13
N MET A 352 -4.69 -5.57 -32.10
CA MET A 352 -4.34 -6.56 -33.13
C MET A 352 -3.10 -7.36 -32.77
N ASN A 353 -2.22 -6.83 -31.92
CA ASN A 353 -0.98 -7.49 -31.55
C ASN A 353 -0.95 -7.85 -30.07
N ILE A 354 -0.99 -6.86 -29.17
CA ILE A 354 -0.74 -7.09 -27.75
C ILE A 354 -1.86 -7.93 -27.15
N LEU A 355 -3.12 -7.51 -27.28
CA LEU A 355 -4.28 -8.21 -26.74
C LEU A 355 -4.41 -9.65 -27.26
N LYS A 356 -3.99 -9.90 -28.51
CA LYS A 356 -4.10 -11.23 -29.15
C LYS A 356 -2.95 -12.19 -28.83
N PHE A 357 -1.77 -11.66 -28.49
CA PHE A 357 -0.55 -12.45 -28.49
C PHE A 357 0.34 -12.28 -27.25
N ALA A 358 0.20 -11.18 -26.50
CA ALA A 358 1.01 -10.95 -25.31
C ALA A 358 0.71 -11.98 -24.22
N GLY A 359 1.76 -12.48 -23.55
CA GLY A 359 1.63 -13.22 -22.30
C GLY A 359 0.64 -14.37 -22.36
N ARG A 360 0.79 -15.29 -23.31
CA ARG A 360 -0.06 -16.50 -23.43
C ARG A 360 -0.01 -17.46 -22.21
N ALA A 361 0.71 -17.11 -21.15
CA ALA A 361 0.41 -17.63 -19.82
C ALA A 361 -0.68 -16.75 -19.22
N ASP A 362 -1.90 -17.27 -19.09
CA ASP A 362 -2.98 -16.60 -18.36
C ASP A 362 -2.76 -16.87 -16.86
N PRO A 363 -2.11 -15.99 -16.07
CA PRO A 363 -1.99 -16.16 -14.62
C PRO A 363 -3.36 -16.28 -13.95
N ASN A 364 -4.42 -15.69 -14.53
CA ASN A 364 -5.78 -15.92 -14.04
C ASN A 364 -6.27 -17.34 -14.35
N LYS A 365 -5.81 -17.98 -15.43
CA LYS A 365 -6.03 -19.41 -15.66
C LYS A 365 -5.31 -20.25 -14.63
N TRP A 366 -4.03 -19.95 -14.35
CA TRP A 366 -3.28 -20.65 -13.30
C TRP A 366 -3.99 -20.53 -11.95
N ARG A 367 -4.39 -19.33 -11.54
CA ARG A 367 -5.12 -19.11 -10.28
C ARG A 367 -6.48 -19.79 -10.25
N ARG A 368 -7.23 -19.81 -11.37
CA ARG A 368 -8.48 -20.60 -11.47
C ARG A 368 -8.22 -22.10 -11.34
N ASP A 369 -7.13 -22.59 -11.91
CA ASP A 369 -6.73 -24.00 -11.81
C ASP A 369 -6.21 -24.35 -10.41
N PHE A 370 -5.52 -23.42 -9.75
CA PHE A 370 -4.99 -23.56 -8.38
C PHE A 370 -6.10 -23.45 -7.31
N ALA A 371 -7.12 -22.62 -7.53
CA ALA A 371 -8.26 -22.45 -6.63
C ALA A 371 -9.28 -23.60 -6.68
N ARG A 372 -8.97 -24.69 -7.39
CA ARG A 372 -9.83 -25.87 -7.47
C ARG A 372 -9.87 -26.62 -6.12
N PRO A 373 -11.05 -27.11 -5.68
CA PRO A 373 -11.19 -27.82 -4.39
C PRO A 373 -10.25 -29.03 -4.24
N GLU A 374 -9.91 -29.69 -5.34
CA GLU A 374 -9.03 -30.85 -5.35
C GLU A 374 -7.60 -30.48 -4.91
N ILE A 375 -7.12 -29.29 -5.28
CA ILE A 375 -5.81 -28.76 -4.88
C ILE A 375 -5.81 -28.42 -3.39
N ASP A 376 -6.87 -27.76 -2.93
CA ASP A 376 -7.06 -27.45 -1.50
C ASP A 376 -7.11 -28.72 -0.65
N SER A 377 -7.74 -29.80 -1.13
CA SER A 377 -7.73 -31.10 -0.46
C SER A 377 -6.32 -31.66 -0.30
N VAL A 378 -5.47 -31.54 -1.32
CA VAL A 378 -4.07 -31.99 -1.24
C VAL A 378 -3.31 -31.16 -0.21
N PHE A 379 -3.41 -29.84 -0.24
CA PHE A 379 -2.71 -29.01 0.75
C PHE A 379 -3.20 -29.21 2.18
N LYS A 380 -4.49 -29.50 2.37
CA LYS A 380 -5.04 -29.88 3.68
C LYS A 380 -4.48 -31.21 4.18
N GLU A 381 -4.31 -32.20 3.30
CA GLU A 381 -3.71 -33.50 3.64
C GLU A 381 -2.28 -33.35 4.14
N TYR A 382 -1.47 -32.48 3.52
CA TYR A 382 -0.06 -32.27 3.87
C TYR A 382 0.21 -31.02 4.71
N TYR A 383 -0.83 -30.37 5.26
CA TYR A 383 -0.72 -29.03 5.82
C TYR A 383 0.34 -28.95 6.93
N ASP A 384 0.32 -29.87 7.88
CA ASP A 384 1.23 -29.87 9.03
C ASP A 384 2.69 -30.01 8.60
N ASP A 385 2.97 -30.89 7.63
CA ASP A 385 4.33 -31.12 7.16
C ASP A 385 4.83 -29.96 6.29
N LEU A 386 3.98 -29.43 5.42
CA LEU A 386 4.28 -28.23 4.63
C LEU A 386 4.53 -27.01 5.51
N TRP A 387 3.76 -26.86 6.58
CA TRP A 387 3.97 -25.79 7.56
C TRP A 387 5.31 -25.96 8.28
N LYS A 388 5.67 -27.17 8.72
CA LYS A 388 6.99 -27.42 9.32
C LYS A 388 8.12 -27.12 8.35
N VAL A 389 7.96 -27.46 7.07
CA VAL A 389 8.93 -27.12 6.02
C VAL A 389 9.06 -25.61 5.90
N PHE A 390 7.96 -24.89 5.72
CA PHE A 390 7.97 -23.42 5.65
C PHE A 390 8.67 -22.81 6.87
N TYR A 391 8.23 -23.21 8.07
CA TYR A 391 8.78 -22.75 9.33
C TYR A 391 10.28 -23.06 9.45
N CYS A 392 10.77 -24.23 9.03
CA CYS A 392 12.21 -24.54 9.14
C CYS A 392 13.06 -23.49 8.46
N TYR A 393 12.63 -23.03 7.29
CA TYR A 393 13.41 -22.13 6.43
C TYR A 393 13.13 -20.65 6.70
N SER A 394 11.92 -20.25 7.11
CA SER A 394 11.60 -18.86 7.41
C SER A 394 12.04 -18.40 8.81
N ASP A 395 11.71 -19.19 9.84
CA ASP A 395 11.85 -18.79 11.25
C ASP A 395 12.58 -19.81 12.12
N GLY A 396 12.83 -21.00 11.59
CA GLY A 396 13.33 -22.17 12.29
C GLY A 396 14.82 -22.46 12.05
N PRO A 397 15.25 -23.71 12.29
CA PRO A 397 16.67 -24.06 12.34
C PRO A 397 17.37 -24.05 10.97
N CYS A 398 16.62 -24.03 9.86
CA CYS A 398 17.17 -23.95 8.50
C CYS A 398 17.35 -22.50 8.01
N ARG A 399 17.01 -21.49 8.84
CA ARG A 399 17.01 -20.07 8.46
C ARG A 399 18.40 -19.54 8.09
N SER A 400 18.45 -18.63 7.11
CA SER A 400 19.68 -17.91 6.78
C SER A 400 20.11 -16.97 7.91
N LYS A 401 21.41 -17.01 8.28
CA LYS A 401 22.00 -16.13 9.32
C LYS A 401 21.98 -14.64 8.94
N SER A 402 21.72 -14.31 7.68
CA SER A 402 21.65 -12.94 7.18
C SER A 402 20.29 -12.27 7.41
N ALA A 403 19.23 -13.02 7.74
CA ALA A 403 17.88 -12.50 7.84
C ALA A 403 17.62 -11.87 9.23
N LYS A 404 17.12 -10.62 9.25
CA LYS A 404 16.81 -9.89 10.49
C LYS A 404 15.34 -10.10 10.88
N ARG A 405 15.10 -10.52 12.13
CA ARG A 405 13.80 -10.67 12.85
C ARG A 405 12.88 -11.80 12.40
N HIS A 406 12.06 -12.30 13.32
CA HIS A 406 11.03 -13.29 13.04
C HIS A 406 9.81 -12.63 12.38
N THR A 407 9.57 -12.92 11.10
CA THR A 407 8.60 -12.19 10.28
C THR A 407 7.42 -13.05 9.85
N GLY A 408 7.46 -14.38 10.01
CA GLY A 408 6.38 -15.27 9.54
C GLY A 408 6.25 -15.30 8.02
N THR A 409 7.32 -14.89 7.32
CA THR A 409 7.47 -14.75 5.88
C THR A 409 8.81 -15.36 5.46
N MET A 410 8.95 -15.74 4.21
CA MET A 410 10.14 -16.43 3.68
C MET A 410 10.78 -15.58 2.58
N VAL A 411 12.08 -15.30 2.66
CA VAL A 411 12.80 -14.58 1.57
C VAL A 411 13.24 -15.53 0.45
N VAL A 412 13.61 -14.97 -0.70
CA VAL A 412 13.98 -15.76 -1.89
C VAL A 412 15.18 -16.69 -1.65
N GLU A 413 16.17 -16.27 -0.84
CA GLU A 413 17.31 -17.11 -0.47
C GLU A 413 16.89 -18.33 0.36
N GLU A 414 15.89 -18.18 1.23
CA GLU A 414 15.37 -19.26 2.06
C GLU A 414 14.60 -20.28 1.20
N PHE A 415 13.76 -19.80 0.27
CA PHE A 415 13.07 -20.65 -0.69
C PHE A 415 14.05 -21.37 -1.65
N MET A 416 15.12 -20.69 -2.05
CA MET A 416 16.21 -21.27 -2.84
C MET A 416 16.95 -22.37 -2.06
N ASN A 417 17.24 -22.15 -0.78
CA ASN A 417 17.89 -23.14 0.08
C ASN A 417 17.02 -24.37 0.31
N LEU A 418 15.71 -24.18 0.49
CA LEU A 418 14.75 -25.28 0.50
C LEU A 418 14.85 -26.11 -0.78
N CYS A 419 14.81 -25.47 -1.95
CA CYS A 419 14.89 -26.19 -3.22
C CYS A 419 16.22 -26.92 -3.41
N LYS A 420 17.33 -26.36 -2.90
CA LYS A 420 18.64 -27.02 -2.89
C LYS A 420 18.64 -28.26 -1.99
N ASP A 421 18.18 -28.12 -0.75
CA ASP A 421 18.17 -29.21 0.23
C ASP A 421 17.20 -30.33 -0.18
N ALA A 422 16.09 -29.98 -0.84
CA ALA A 422 15.16 -30.93 -1.44
C ALA A 422 15.66 -31.52 -2.77
N LYS A 423 16.88 -31.17 -3.22
CA LYS A 423 17.50 -31.63 -4.46
C LYS A 423 16.65 -31.37 -5.71
N LEU A 424 15.97 -30.22 -5.71
CA LEU A 424 15.11 -29.81 -6.82
C LEU A 424 15.89 -29.06 -7.89
N LEU A 425 17.08 -28.53 -7.62
CA LEU A 425 17.90 -27.84 -8.61
C LEU A 425 18.66 -28.81 -9.53
N GLU A 426 17.94 -29.41 -10.48
CA GLU A 426 18.49 -30.37 -11.44
C GLU A 426 17.93 -30.14 -12.85
N GLY A 427 18.77 -30.38 -13.86
CA GLY A 427 18.41 -30.31 -15.27
C GLY A 427 17.94 -28.92 -15.70
N SER A 428 16.72 -28.84 -16.23
CA SER A 428 16.14 -27.58 -16.73
C SER A 428 15.54 -26.69 -15.63
N PHE A 429 15.54 -27.14 -14.37
CA PHE A 429 15.04 -26.36 -13.23
C PHE A 429 16.21 -25.67 -12.51
N SER A 430 16.49 -24.42 -12.89
CA SER A 430 17.63 -23.63 -12.42
C SER A 430 17.25 -22.61 -11.35
N SER A 431 18.25 -22.02 -10.70
CA SER A 431 18.06 -20.91 -9.76
C SER A 431 17.30 -19.73 -10.38
N VAL A 432 17.53 -19.44 -11.67
CA VAL A 432 16.79 -18.39 -12.41
C VAL A 432 15.29 -18.66 -12.41
N LYS A 433 14.87 -19.92 -12.59
CA LYS A 433 13.46 -20.29 -12.53
C LYS A 433 12.88 -20.13 -11.14
N ILE A 434 13.65 -20.35 -10.08
CA ILE A 434 13.19 -20.12 -8.71
C ILE A 434 12.93 -18.63 -8.47
N TYR A 435 13.84 -17.75 -8.88
CA TYR A 435 13.63 -16.30 -8.80
C TYR A 435 12.35 -15.89 -9.55
N SER A 436 12.16 -16.41 -10.77
CA SER A 436 10.97 -16.14 -11.56
C SER A 436 9.69 -16.64 -10.89
N ILE A 437 9.68 -17.85 -10.29
CA ILE A 437 8.52 -18.37 -9.55
C ILE A 437 8.22 -17.48 -8.34
N PHE A 438 9.25 -17.17 -7.55
CA PHE A 438 9.13 -16.37 -6.34
C PHE A 438 8.53 -14.99 -6.65
N ALA A 439 9.09 -14.30 -7.67
CA ALA A 439 8.59 -13.01 -8.12
C ALA A 439 7.15 -13.08 -8.65
N ASN A 440 6.77 -14.12 -9.39
CA ASN A 440 5.43 -14.23 -9.98
C ASN A 440 4.34 -14.51 -8.94
N VAL A 441 4.66 -15.24 -7.87
CA VAL A 441 3.68 -15.60 -6.84
C VAL A 441 3.39 -14.43 -5.88
N GLN A 442 4.35 -13.53 -5.66
CA GLN A 442 4.19 -12.35 -4.79
C GLN A 442 3.37 -11.20 -5.41
N GLN A 443 3.07 -11.24 -6.71
CA GLN A 443 2.57 -10.08 -7.46
C GLN A 443 1.07 -9.74 -7.29
N ASP A 444 0.37 -10.39 -6.37
CA ASP A 444 -1.06 -10.11 -6.11
C ASP A 444 -1.29 -8.91 -5.17
N GLU A 445 -0.23 -8.35 -4.55
CA GLU A 445 -0.35 -7.22 -3.61
C GLU A 445 0.36 -5.94 -4.08
N GLY A 446 0.00 -5.38 -5.24
CA GLY A 446 0.31 -3.98 -5.61
C GLY A 446 1.71 -3.47 -5.22
N VAL A 447 2.75 -4.30 -5.39
CA VAL A 447 4.10 -4.01 -4.89
C VAL A 447 4.77 -3.01 -5.85
N SER A 448 5.24 -1.91 -5.27
CA SER A 448 5.80 -0.75 -5.99
C SER A 448 7.30 -0.92 -6.23
N GLU A 449 7.78 -0.46 -7.40
CA GLU A 449 9.21 -0.22 -7.72
C GLU A 449 9.96 0.70 -6.72
N ALA A 450 9.31 1.26 -5.71
CA ALA A 450 10.03 2.00 -4.66
C ALA A 450 10.87 1.07 -3.75
N GLU A 451 10.63 -0.25 -3.83
CA GLU A 451 11.41 -1.30 -3.18
C GLU A 451 12.19 -2.10 -4.25
N ILE A 452 12.91 -1.41 -5.15
CA ILE A 452 13.88 -2.05 -6.05
C ILE A 452 15.03 -2.60 -5.19
N GLY A 453 14.79 -3.80 -4.72
CA GLY A 453 15.66 -4.68 -4.00
C GLY A 453 14.90 -5.99 -3.87
N ALA A 454 15.07 -6.89 -4.85
CA ALA A 454 14.57 -8.27 -4.74
C ALA A 454 15.06 -8.97 -3.44
N ALA A 455 16.05 -8.38 -2.77
CA ALA A 455 16.58 -8.78 -1.47
C ALA A 455 15.62 -8.59 -0.29
N ASP A 456 14.59 -7.73 -0.39
CA ASP A 456 13.63 -7.46 0.71
C ASP A 456 12.22 -8.01 0.42
N SER A 457 12.02 -8.71 -0.71
CA SER A 457 10.73 -9.33 -1.03
C SER A 457 10.56 -10.65 -0.26
N GLU A 458 9.51 -10.75 0.56
CA GLU A 458 9.21 -11.93 1.38
C GLU A 458 7.86 -12.56 0.98
N MET A 459 7.76 -13.89 1.00
CA MET A 459 6.53 -14.61 0.67
C MET A 459 5.83 -15.15 1.93
N ILE A 460 4.50 -15.05 1.98
CA ILE A 460 3.68 -15.65 3.05
C ILE A 460 3.38 -17.12 2.77
N PHE A 461 2.85 -17.85 3.76
CA PHE A 461 2.60 -19.29 3.60
C PHE A 461 1.68 -19.66 2.41
N PRO A 462 0.57 -18.96 2.12
CA PRO A 462 -0.23 -19.24 0.92
C PRO A 462 0.56 -19.09 -0.39
N GLU A 463 1.44 -18.09 -0.48
CA GLU A 463 2.33 -17.86 -1.62
C GLU A 463 3.39 -18.97 -1.70
N PHE A 464 3.91 -19.42 -0.56
CA PHE A 464 4.77 -20.60 -0.53
C PHE A 464 4.09 -21.85 -1.12
N LEU A 465 2.83 -22.10 -0.78
CA LEU A 465 2.05 -23.23 -1.35
C LEU A 465 1.86 -23.09 -2.86
N GLU A 466 1.54 -21.89 -3.34
CA GLU A 466 1.43 -21.62 -4.79
C GLU A 466 2.78 -21.85 -5.48
N GLY A 467 3.88 -21.36 -4.89
CA GLY A 467 5.24 -21.60 -5.35
C GLY A 467 5.53 -23.10 -5.50
N LEU A 468 5.22 -23.91 -4.48
CA LEU A 468 5.40 -25.37 -4.54
C LEU A 468 4.58 -26.03 -5.65
N ALA A 469 3.34 -25.57 -5.89
CA ALA A 469 2.53 -26.10 -7.00
C ALA A 469 3.16 -25.78 -8.36
N VAL A 470 3.73 -24.60 -8.54
CA VAL A 470 4.48 -24.27 -9.76
C VAL A 470 5.71 -25.15 -9.91
N VAL A 471 6.46 -25.39 -8.81
CA VAL A 471 7.61 -26.31 -8.82
C VAL A 471 7.19 -27.73 -9.20
N ALA A 472 6.05 -28.21 -8.68
CA ALA A 472 5.50 -29.52 -9.02
C ALA A 472 5.23 -29.67 -10.53
N VAL A 473 4.70 -28.62 -11.17
CA VAL A 473 4.47 -28.60 -12.63
C VAL A 473 5.78 -28.65 -13.41
N PHE A 474 6.83 -27.96 -12.94
CA PHE A 474 8.15 -28.04 -13.57
C PHE A 474 8.79 -29.42 -13.43
N LYS A 475 8.61 -30.06 -12.28
CA LYS A 475 9.19 -31.38 -12.00
C LYS A 475 8.43 -32.53 -12.63
N ILE A 476 7.12 -32.36 -12.82
CA ILE A 476 6.25 -33.34 -13.45
C ILE A 476 5.52 -32.63 -14.61
N PRO A 477 6.21 -32.43 -15.76
CA PRO A 477 5.69 -31.64 -16.88
C PRO A 477 4.66 -32.39 -17.75
N ASP A 478 4.13 -33.53 -17.28
CA ASP A 478 3.14 -34.31 -18.03
C ASP A 478 1.80 -33.54 -18.12
N PRO A 479 1.37 -33.13 -19.33
CA PRO A 479 0.14 -32.37 -19.51
C PRO A 479 -1.12 -33.22 -19.31
N TYR A 480 -1.02 -34.55 -19.33
CA TYR A 480 -2.15 -35.47 -19.15
C TYR A 480 -2.42 -35.77 -17.67
N LEU A 481 -1.49 -35.44 -16.78
CA LEU A 481 -1.69 -35.56 -15.34
C LEU A 481 -2.40 -34.30 -14.80
N PRO A 482 -3.52 -34.45 -14.08
CA PRO A 482 -4.13 -33.36 -13.34
C PRO A 482 -3.16 -32.71 -12.34
N LEU A 483 -3.39 -31.43 -12.00
CA LEU A 483 -2.47 -30.67 -11.16
C LEU A 483 -2.39 -31.25 -9.75
N GLU A 484 -3.50 -31.72 -9.19
CA GLU A 484 -3.58 -32.35 -7.88
C GLU A 484 -2.72 -33.63 -7.82
N GLN A 485 -2.74 -34.45 -8.88
CA GLN A 485 -1.93 -35.66 -8.93
C GLN A 485 -0.45 -35.35 -9.05
N ARG A 486 -0.09 -34.33 -9.85
CA ARG A 486 1.30 -33.84 -9.94
C ARG A 486 1.77 -33.30 -8.60
N LEU A 487 0.95 -32.49 -7.93
CA LEU A 487 1.27 -31.94 -6.62
C LEU A 487 1.44 -33.05 -5.57
N THR A 488 0.49 -33.97 -5.44
CA THR A 488 0.58 -35.10 -4.51
C THR A 488 1.83 -35.95 -4.77
N THR A 489 2.13 -36.25 -6.04
CA THR A 489 3.32 -37.02 -6.41
C THR A 489 4.59 -36.28 -6.04
N PHE A 490 4.67 -34.99 -6.37
CA PHE A 490 5.79 -34.13 -6.03
C PHE A 490 6.03 -34.08 -4.51
N LEU A 491 4.98 -33.85 -3.72
CA LEU A 491 5.08 -33.80 -2.27
C LEU A 491 5.57 -35.12 -1.67
N LYS A 492 4.94 -36.24 -2.07
CA LYS A 492 5.26 -37.58 -1.55
C LYS A 492 6.63 -38.11 -1.96
N THR A 493 7.10 -37.78 -3.16
CA THR A 493 8.28 -38.46 -3.74
C THR A 493 9.50 -37.57 -3.86
N MET A 494 9.33 -36.25 -3.92
CA MET A 494 10.43 -35.30 -4.18
C MET A 494 10.65 -34.31 -3.05
N LEU A 495 9.59 -33.72 -2.48
CA LEU A 495 9.75 -32.67 -1.46
C LEU A 495 9.89 -33.23 -0.04
N LEU A 496 8.91 -33.98 0.45
CA LEU A 496 8.86 -34.38 1.86
C LEU A 496 9.95 -35.40 2.27
N PRO A 497 10.28 -36.44 1.46
CA PRO A 497 11.27 -37.42 1.89
C PRO A 497 12.66 -36.83 2.20
N PRO A 498 13.22 -35.91 1.37
CA PRO A 498 14.45 -35.21 1.73
C PRO A 498 14.33 -34.28 2.95
N MET A 499 13.13 -33.78 3.24
CA MET A 499 12.88 -32.84 4.34
C MET A 499 12.64 -33.53 5.69
N GLU A 500 12.19 -34.78 5.70
CA GLU A 500 11.84 -35.54 6.91
C GLU A 500 12.89 -35.46 8.05
N PRO A 501 14.20 -35.60 7.79
CA PRO A 501 15.22 -35.48 8.84
C PRO A 501 15.28 -34.09 9.49
N ARG A 502 14.83 -33.06 8.78
CA ARG A 502 14.87 -31.66 9.21
C ARG A 502 13.58 -31.22 9.92
N ILE A 503 12.44 -31.85 9.61
CA ILE A 503 11.13 -31.40 10.12
C ILE A 503 10.51 -32.32 11.18
N SER A 504 10.93 -33.58 11.27
CA SER A 504 10.35 -34.59 12.18
C SER A 504 10.37 -34.21 13.67
N HIS A 505 11.34 -33.41 14.10
CA HIS A 505 11.45 -32.96 15.49
C HIS A 505 10.66 -31.68 15.80
N LEU A 506 10.11 -31.01 14.78
CA LEU A 506 9.37 -29.77 14.93
C LEU A 506 7.93 -30.07 15.36
N ARG A 507 7.48 -29.40 16.43
CA ARG A 507 6.09 -29.48 16.90
C ARG A 507 5.28 -28.31 16.34
N VAL A 508 4.16 -28.60 15.71
CA VAL A 508 3.20 -27.57 15.28
C VAL A 508 2.40 -27.13 16.51
N THR A 509 2.66 -25.95 17.06
CA THR A 509 1.80 -25.35 18.08
C THR A 509 0.62 -24.66 17.39
N ARG A 510 -0.61 -25.04 17.76
CA ARG A 510 -1.86 -24.52 17.18
C ARG A 510 -2.03 -23.00 17.35
N ASP A 511 -1.31 -22.38 18.28
CA ASP A 511 -1.41 -20.95 18.58
C ASP A 511 -0.96 -20.04 17.43
N TYR A 512 -0.13 -20.54 16.50
CA TYR A 512 0.28 -19.79 15.29
C TYR A 512 -0.74 -19.85 14.13
N GLN A 513 -1.68 -20.80 14.14
CA GLN A 513 -2.73 -20.92 13.12
C GLN A 513 -3.77 -19.79 13.24
N VAL A 514 -3.89 -19.18 14.43
CA VAL A 514 -4.83 -18.08 14.69
C VAL A 514 -4.33 -16.76 14.09
N THR A 515 -3.01 -16.51 14.11
CA THR A 515 -2.39 -15.27 13.63
C THR A 515 -2.38 -15.16 12.09
N GLN A 516 -2.33 -16.27 11.36
CA GLN A 516 -2.41 -16.28 9.89
C GLN A 516 -3.85 -16.40 9.37
N ASN A 517 -4.77 -17.04 10.09
CA ASN A 517 -6.20 -16.97 9.72
C ASN A 517 -6.79 -15.55 9.90
N SER A 518 -6.15 -14.68 10.69
CA SER A 518 -6.49 -13.26 10.79
C SER A 518 -5.98 -12.38 9.63
N SER A 519 -5.16 -12.88 8.69
CA SER A 519 -4.75 -12.15 7.47
C SER A 519 -5.72 -12.35 6.28
N GLY A 520 -6.88 -12.96 6.50
CA GLY A 520 -8.05 -12.82 5.60
C GLY A 520 -8.02 -13.62 4.30
N LYS A 521 -6.98 -14.42 4.01
CA LYS A 521 -7.00 -15.39 2.90
C LYS A 521 -7.47 -16.76 3.40
N GLY A 522 -8.72 -16.82 3.87
CA GLY A 522 -9.43 -18.09 4.01
C GLY A 522 -9.83 -18.62 2.63
N PHE A 523 -9.61 -19.90 2.37
CA PHE A 523 -10.11 -20.57 1.16
C PHE A 523 -11.64 -20.32 1.01
N PRO A 524 -12.15 -20.02 -0.19
CA PRO A 524 -13.58 -19.80 -0.38
C PRO A 524 -14.34 -21.09 -0.05
N SER A 525 -15.08 -21.08 1.07
CA SER A 525 -15.96 -22.20 1.43
C SER A 525 -17.08 -22.29 0.39
N SER A 526 -17.05 -23.34 -0.44
CA SER A 526 -18.21 -23.71 -1.25
C SER A 526 -19.00 -24.82 -0.56
N ALA A 527 -20.33 -24.78 -0.76
CA ALA A 527 -21.37 -25.73 -0.33
C ALA A 527 -22.15 -25.43 0.96
N LYS A 528 -23.18 -24.57 0.85
CA LYS A 528 -24.49 -24.87 1.48
C LYS A 528 -25.37 -25.56 0.44
N GLY A 529 -25.54 -26.87 0.58
CA GLY A 529 -26.42 -27.68 -0.24
C GLY A 529 -27.87 -27.24 -0.12
N LYS A 530 -28.50 -26.92 -1.26
CA LYS A 530 -29.95 -26.87 -1.39
C LYS A 530 -30.47 -28.30 -1.41
N LYS A 531 -31.14 -28.73 -0.34
CA LYS A 531 -32.02 -29.91 -0.38
C LYS A 531 -33.16 -29.62 -1.36
N SER A 532 -33.15 -30.32 -2.49
CA SER A 532 -34.30 -30.49 -3.36
C SER A 532 -35.23 -31.51 -2.70
N MET A 533 -36.43 -31.06 -2.32
CA MET A 533 -37.59 -31.94 -2.12
C MET A 533 -38.35 -32.01 -3.43
N ARG A 534 -38.64 -33.22 -3.89
CA ARG A 534 -39.85 -33.64 -4.62
C ARG A 534 -39.78 -35.15 -4.92
N PRO A 535 -40.92 -35.83 -5.13
CA PRO A 535 -42.26 -35.55 -4.63
C PRO A 535 -42.48 -36.10 -3.22
#